data_AF-A0A1C5QV24-F1
#
_entry.id   AF-A0A1C5QV24-F1
#
_cell.length_a   1.000
_cell.length_b   1.000
_cell.length_c   1.000
_cell.angle_alpha   90.00
_cell.angle_beta   90.00
_cell.angle_gamma   90.00
#
_symmetry.space_group_name_H-M   'P 1'
#
loop_
_entity.id
_entity.type
_entity.pdbx_description
1 polymer ?
#
loop_
_entity_poly.entity_id
_entity_poly.type
_entity_poly.pdbx_seq_one_letter_code
_entity_poly.pdbx_strand_id
1 'polypeptide(L)'
;MWENKNFRVRLEENAMQDFEKVMLTSGECNLFIPMGFVSENGREYGSYNCSGFAPLSSYRIERTEDALYILENVLIILKSAVEYYIDPAKVTVTSDTVFYNKDTGQIKIAYIPLREENINLRKNMVSFIGQLKAELRDEKEKYLIEAAKYIYYHNYSLREMINKAGMLKRQLYMEMHGDDRAS
;
A
#
# COMPACT_ATOMS: atom_id res chain seq x y z
N MET A 1 15.60 -18.51 -7.11
CA MET A 1 16.29 -18.00 -5.90
C MET A 1 16.43 -16.51 -6.13
N TRP A 2 15.57 -15.70 -5.51
CA TRP A 2 15.57 -14.25 -5.75
C TRP A 2 16.77 -13.65 -5.02
N GLU A 3 17.71 -13.07 -5.76
CA GLU A 3 18.79 -12.29 -5.16
C GLU A 3 18.17 -11.15 -4.37
N ASN A 4 18.51 -11.09 -3.10
CA ASN A 4 18.10 -10.05 -2.16
C ASN A 4 18.78 -8.74 -2.60
N LYS A 5 18.28 -8.11 -3.68
CA LYS A 5 18.65 -6.74 -4.02
C LYS A 5 18.20 -5.91 -2.83
N ASN A 6 19.16 -5.43 -2.04
CA ASN A 6 18.92 -4.50 -0.95
C ASN A 6 18.06 -3.35 -1.49
N PHE A 7 16.75 -3.37 -1.21
CA PHE A 7 15.89 -2.24 -1.54
C PHE A 7 16.41 -1.08 -0.72
N ARG A 8 16.98 -0.08 -1.40
CA ARG A 8 17.69 1.03 -0.79
C ARG A 8 17.26 2.31 -1.47
N VAL A 9 16.84 3.28 -0.67
CA VAL A 9 16.30 4.54 -1.15
C VAL A 9 17.09 5.68 -0.54
N ARG A 10 17.54 6.62 -1.38
CA ARG A 10 18.17 7.85 -0.90
C ARG A 10 17.12 8.73 -0.24
N LEU A 11 17.40 9.19 0.96
CA LEU A 11 16.56 10.09 1.72
C LEU A 11 17.07 11.51 1.54
N GLU A 12 16.16 12.47 1.40
CA GLU A 12 16.53 13.88 1.49
C GLU A 12 16.84 14.23 2.95
N GLU A 13 17.62 15.28 3.12
CA GLU A 13 17.88 15.83 4.44
C GLU A 13 16.55 16.22 5.11
N ASN A 14 16.39 15.83 6.38
CA ASN A 14 15.17 16.08 7.15
C ASN A 14 13.87 15.50 6.55
N ALA A 15 13.96 14.50 5.68
CA ALA A 15 12.78 13.82 5.11
C ALA A 15 11.94 13.09 6.17
N MET A 16 12.53 12.77 7.32
CA MET A 16 11.86 12.13 8.46
C MET A 16 12.27 12.82 9.76
N GLN A 17 11.32 12.88 10.68
CA GLN A 17 11.55 13.34 12.04
C GLN A 17 12.20 12.21 12.86
N ASP A 18 12.97 12.56 13.89
CA ASP A 18 13.76 11.57 14.65
C ASP A 18 12.89 10.48 15.29
N PHE A 19 11.71 10.83 15.78
CA PHE A 19 10.79 9.83 16.34
C PHE A 19 10.25 8.86 15.28
N GLU A 20 10.04 9.32 14.04
CA GLU A 20 9.61 8.45 12.93
C GLU A 20 10.72 7.43 12.67
N LYS A 21 11.98 7.87 12.63
CA LYS A 21 13.14 6.99 12.47
C LYS A 21 13.24 5.96 13.60
N VAL A 22 13.08 6.37 14.85
CA VAL A 22 13.08 5.46 16.02
C VAL A 22 11.97 4.42 15.91
N MET A 23 10.74 4.82 15.57
CA MET A 23 9.62 3.88 15.42
C MET A 23 9.83 2.88 14.26
N LEU A 24 10.39 3.34 13.14
CA LEU A 24 10.63 2.49 11.96
C LEU A 24 11.79 1.51 12.14
N THR A 25 12.69 1.79 13.09
CA THR A 25 13.89 0.96 13.37
C THR A 25 13.75 0.08 14.61
N SER A 26 12.79 0.36 15.49
CA SER A 26 12.63 -0.37 16.76
C SER A 26 12.18 -1.83 16.58
N GLY A 27 11.56 -2.15 15.43
CA GLY A 27 10.94 -3.45 15.19
C GLY A 27 9.54 -3.60 15.79
N GLU A 28 9.05 -2.58 16.50
CA GLU A 28 7.70 -2.58 17.10
C GLU A 28 6.61 -2.39 16.04
N CYS A 29 6.90 -1.63 14.97
CA CYS A 29 5.95 -1.38 13.89
C CYS A 29 6.00 -2.48 12.82
N ASN A 30 5.12 -3.47 12.96
CA ASN A 30 5.03 -4.59 12.00
C ASN A 30 4.29 -4.27 10.70
N LEU A 31 3.74 -3.06 10.56
CA LEU A 31 2.99 -2.60 9.39
C LEU A 31 3.89 -2.30 8.18
N PHE A 32 5.12 -1.84 8.45
CA PHE A 32 6.08 -1.48 7.43
C PHE A 32 7.13 -2.56 7.24
N ILE A 33 7.79 -2.55 6.07
CA ILE A 33 9.00 -3.34 5.85
C ILE A 33 10.07 -2.84 6.83
N PRO A 34 10.68 -3.72 7.65
CA PRO A 34 11.73 -3.31 8.58
C PRO A 34 12.84 -2.58 7.85
N MET A 35 13.29 -1.45 8.40
CA MET A 35 14.29 -0.61 7.76
C MET A 35 15.36 -0.14 8.73
N GLY A 36 16.54 0.16 8.19
CA GLY A 36 17.65 0.82 8.87
C GLY A 36 18.08 2.06 8.10
N PHE A 37 18.76 2.98 8.79
CA PHE A 37 19.33 4.19 8.20
C PHE A 37 20.85 4.04 8.08
N VAL A 38 21.38 4.37 6.90
CA VAL A 38 22.82 4.30 6.63
C VAL A 38 23.27 5.62 6.01
N SER A 39 24.30 6.22 6.61
CA SER A 39 24.94 7.43 6.09
C SER A 39 26.21 7.07 5.32
N GLU A 40 26.25 7.40 4.04
CA GLU A 40 27.39 7.18 3.15
C GLU A 40 27.68 8.45 2.35
N ASN A 41 28.95 8.91 2.35
CA ASN A 41 29.38 10.09 1.60
C ASN A 41 28.53 11.35 1.86
N GLY A 42 28.12 11.57 3.12
CA GLY A 42 27.27 12.70 3.51
C GLY A 42 25.82 12.60 3.03
N ARG A 43 25.37 11.43 2.55
CA ARG A 43 23.98 11.17 2.14
C ARG A 43 23.37 10.10 3.01
N GLU A 44 22.12 10.30 3.43
CA GLU A 44 21.35 9.33 4.19
C GLU A 44 20.55 8.40 3.25
N TYR A 45 20.52 7.13 3.60
CA TYR A 45 19.77 6.10 2.86
C TYR A 45 18.93 5.27 3.83
N GLY A 46 17.69 4.98 3.43
CA GLY A 46 16.90 3.90 4.04
C GLY A 46 17.24 2.58 3.37
N SER A 47 17.60 1.56 4.15
CA SER A 47 17.84 0.19 3.70
C SER A 47 16.79 -0.73 4.29
N TYR A 48 16.10 -1.49 3.45
CA TYR A 48 14.91 -2.25 3.83
C TYR A 48 15.19 -3.75 3.79
N ASN A 49 14.76 -4.46 4.84
CA ASN A 49 14.82 -5.91 4.89
C ASN A 49 13.55 -6.50 4.27
N CYS A 50 13.59 -6.72 2.96
CA CYS A 50 12.48 -7.27 2.18
C CYS A 50 12.39 -8.81 2.23
N SER A 51 13.05 -9.48 3.17
CA SER A 51 13.07 -10.95 3.21
C SER A 51 11.67 -11.54 3.28
N GLY A 52 11.32 -12.38 2.29
CA GLY A 52 9.99 -12.99 2.16
C GLY A 52 8.93 -12.11 1.49
N PHE A 53 9.29 -10.90 1.08
CA PHE A 53 8.40 -9.96 0.41
C PHE A 53 8.99 -9.54 -0.95
N ALA A 54 8.11 -9.22 -1.90
CA ALA A 54 8.50 -8.51 -3.12
C ALA A 54 7.53 -7.36 -3.37
N PRO A 55 7.97 -6.28 -4.04
CA PRO A 55 7.06 -5.18 -4.37
C PRO A 55 5.96 -5.66 -5.31
N LEU A 56 4.78 -5.04 -5.24
CA LEU A 56 3.65 -5.39 -6.11
C LEU A 56 4.02 -5.28 -7.60
N SER A 57 4.89 -4.34 -7.98
CA SER A 57 5.39 -4.19 -9.35
C SER A 57 6.15 -5.42 -9.89
N SER A 58 6.52 -6.36 -9.01
CA SER A 58 7.10 -7.66 -9.39
C SER A 58 6.06 -8.76 -9.64
N TYR A 59 4.78 -8.49 -9.40
CA TYR A 59 3.67 -9.39 -9.63
C TYR A 59 2.74 -8.84 -10.71
N ARG A 60 1.87 -9.69 -11.25
CA ARG A 60 0.74 -9.23 -12.08
C ARG A 60 -0.54 -9.39 -11.28
N ILE A 61 -1.17 -8.29 -10.92
CA ILE A 61 -2.45 -8.31 -10.21
C ILE A 61 -3.58 -8.31 -11.26
N GLU A 62 -3.85 -9.48 -11.83
CA GLU A 62 -4.76 -9.60 -12.98
C GLU A 62 -6.24 -9.71 -12.59
N ARG A 63 -6.55 -10.01 -11.31
CA ARG A 63 -7.91 -10.19 -10.80
C ARG A 63 -8.34 -9.02 -9.93
N THR A 64 -9.56 -8.55 -10.14
CA THR A 64 -10.18 -7.44 -9.39
C THR A 64 -10.33 -7.79 -7.90
N GLU A 65 -10.57 -9.07 -7.58
CA GLU A 65 -10.64 -9.55 -6.19
C GLU A 65 -9.34 -9.31 -5.43
N ASP A 66 -8.21 -9.69 -6.04
CA ASP A 66 -6.87 -9.52 -5.46
C ASP A 66 -6.54 -8.03 -5.31
N ALA A 67 -6.87 -7.22 -6.32
CA ALA A 67 -6.67 -5.77 -6.25
C ALA A 67 -7.48 -5.11 -5.13
N LEU A 68 -8.75 -5.52 -4.92
CA LEU A 68 -9.58 -5.03 -3.81
C LEU A 68 -9.06 -5.50 -2.45
N TYR A 69 -8.58 -6.74 -2.35
CA TYR A 69 -7.90 -7.24 -1.15
C TYR A 69 -6.66 -6.40 -0.82
N ILE A 70 -5.83 -6.11 -1.82
CA ILE A 70 -4.65 -5.27 -1.66
C ILE A 70 -5.02 -3.86 -1.20
N LEU A 71 -5.98 -3.22 -1.88
CA LEU A 71 -6.44 -1.87 -1.54
C LEU A 71 -6.96 -1.79 -0.09
N GLU A 72 -7.81 -2.74 0.32
CA GLU A 72 -8.35 -2.78 1.68
C GLU A 72 -7.25 -2.91 2.74
N ASN A 73 -6.28 -3.82 2.54
CA ASN A 73 -5.17 -4.01 3.47
C ASN A 73 -4.23 -2.80 3.53
N VAL A 74 -3.95 -2.15 2.40
CA VAL A 74 -3.18 -0.90 2.37
C VAL A 74 -3.88 0.19 3.19
N LEU A 75 -5.20 0.35 3.01
CA LEU A 75 -5.96 1.33 3.79
C LEU A 75 -5.98 1.00 5.29
N ILE A 76 -6.03 -0.29 5.66
CA ILE A 76 -5.91 -0.74 7.06
C ILE A 76 -4.54 -0.40 7.64
N ILE A 77 -3.46 -0.67 6.90
CA ILE A 77 -2.08 -0.32 7.30
C ILE A 77 -1.98 1.19 7.55
N LEU A 78 -2.47 2.01 6.61
CA LEU A 78 -2.48 3.46 6.74
C LEU A 78 -3.29 3.92 7.95
N LYS A 79 -4.46 3.30 8.20
CA LYS A 79 -5.25 3.61 9.40
C LYS A 79 -4.50 3.27 10.69
N SER A 80 -3.78 2.16 10.74
CA SER A 80 -3.05 1.72 11.94
C SER A 80 -1.72 2.45 12.12
N ALA A 81 -1.17 3.09 11.08
CA ALA A 81 0.10 3.83 11.17
C ALA A 81 0.08 4.95 12.23
N VAL A 82 -1.08 5.56 12.48
CA VAL A 82 -1.22 6.60 13.52
C VAL A 82 -0.92 6.09 14.93
N GLU A 83 -1.10 4.80 15.19
CA GLU A 83 -0.77 4.15 16.47
C GLU A 83 0.75 4.11 16.71
N TYR A 84 1.54 4.28 15.66
CA TYR A 84 3.01 4.34 15.67
C TYR A 84 3.53 5.74 15.40
N TYR A 85 2.70 6.78 15.60
CA TYR A 85 3.02 8.19 15.35
C TYR A 85 3.39 8.52 13.89
N ILE A 86 3.06 7.64 12.95
CA ILE A 86 3.32 7.86 11.53
C ILE A 86 2.08 8.47 10.90
N ASP A 87 2.22 9.67 10.32
CA ASP A 87 1.15 10.32 9.58
C ASP A 87 0.87 9.58 8.26
N PRO A 88 -0.34 9.02 8.07
CA PRO A 88 -0.68 8.29 6.85
C PRO A 88 -0.58 9.15 5.59
N ALA A 89 -0.75 10.47 5.70
CA ALA A 89 -0.61 11.38 4.57
C ALA A 89 0.84 11.51 4.08
N LYS A 90 1.84 11.16 4.91
CA LYS A 90 3.24 11.13 4.53
C LYS A 90 3.70 9.81 3.92
N VAL A 91 2.86 8.78 3.87
CA VAL A 91 3.28 7.46 3.36
C VAL A 91 3.17 7.45 1.83
N THR A 92 4.25 7.19 1.11
CA THR A 92 4.20 6.94 -0.34
C THR A 92 3.59 5.58 -0.63
N VAL A 93 2.53 5.52 -1.44
CA VAL A 93 1.83 4.27 -1.78
C VAL A 93 1.80 4.09 -3.29
N THR A 94 2.62 3.15 -3.79
CA THR A 94 2.69 2.74 -5.19
C THR A 94 2.93 1.23 -5.27
N SER A 95 2.86 0.66 -6.47
CA SER A 95 3.23 -0.74 -6.71
C SER A 95 4.69 -1.06 -6.34
N ASP A 96 5.58 -0.06 -6.30
CA ASP A 96 6.98 -0.22 -5.88
C ASP A 96 7.19 -0.11 -4.36
N THR A 97 6.27 0.52 -3.64
CA THR A 97 6.36 0.69 -2.18
C THR A 97 5.44 -0.23 -1.39
N VAL A 98 4.43 -0.81 -2.02
CA VAL A 98 3.59 -1.85 -1.42
C VAL A 98 4.21 -3.20 -1.70
N PHE A 99 4.44 -3.99 -0.65
CA PHE A 99 5.12 -5.27 -0.69
C PHE A 99 4.15 -6.39 -0.31
N TYR A 100 4.25 -7.50 -1.02
CA TYR A 100 3.41 -8.67 -0.85
C TYR A 100 4.24 -9.93 -0.63
N ASN A 101 3.87 -10.67 0.41
CA ASN A 101 4.37 -12.02 0.65
C ASN A 101 3.34 -13.01 0.10
N LYS A 102 3.67 -13.62 -1.04
CA LYS A 102 2.79 -14.56 -1.75
C LYS A 102 2.47 -15.84 -0.97
N ASP A 103 3.33 -16.25 -0.05
CA ASP A 103 3.19 -17.51 0.69
C ASP A 103 2.24 -17.34 1.88
N THR A 104 2.15 -16.13 2.43
CA THR A 104 1.31 -15.82 3.61
C THR A 104 0.13 -14.92 3.31
N GLY A 105 0.09 -14.27 2.14
CA GLY A 105 -0.88 -13.25 1.80
C GLY A 105 -0.66 -11.91 2.53
N GLN A 106 0.43 -11.77 3.27
CA GLN A 106 0.73 -10.58 4.06
C GLN A 106 1.14 -9.40 3.17
N ILE A 107 0.58 -8.22 3.47
CA ILE A 107 0.93 -6.95 2.83
C ILE A 107 1.68 -6.08 3.84
N LYS A 108 2.74 -5.43 3.38
CA LYS A 108 3.50 -4.41 4.12
C LYS A 108 3.82 -3.25 3.20
N ILE A 109 4.20 -2.10 3.76
CA ILE A 109 4.63 -0.93 2.98
C ILE A 109 6.09 -0.62 3.30
N ALA A 110 6.92 -0.36 2.30
CA ALA A 110 8.21 0.28 2.51
C ALA A 110 7.96 1.77 2.77
N TYR A 111 8.18 2.23 4.01
CA TYR A 111 7.92 3.62 4.37
C TYR A 111 8.88 4.58 3.67
N ILE A 112 8.39 5.29 2.65
CA ILE A 112 9.08 6.38 1.99
C ILE A 112 8.23 7.64 2.17
N PRO A 113 8.77 8.71 2.79
CA PRO A 113 8.04 9.97 2.93
C PRO A 113 7.60 10.52 1.58
N LEU A 114 6.30 10.81 1.46
CA LEU A 114 5.69 11.43 0.30
C LEU A 114 6.21 12.86 0.19
N ARG A 115 6.87 13.16 -0.94
CA ARG A 115 7.60 14.42 -1.14
C ARG A 115 6.75 15.52 -1.80
N GLU A 116 5.69 15.14 -2.49
CA GLU A 116 4.93 16.06 -3.30
C GLU A 116 3.91 16.82 -2.44
N GLU A 117 4.17 18.10 -2.18
CA GLU A 117 3.29 18.99 -1.39
C GLU A 117 1.84 19.05 -1.92
N ASN A 118 1.66 18.78 -3.22
CA ASN A 118 0.35 18.79 -3.89
C ASN A 118 -0.37 17.44 -3.86
N ILE A 119 0.28 16.37 -3.41
CA ILE A 119 -0.32 15.04 -3.23
C ILE A 119 -0.74 14.91 -1.77
N ASN A 120 -2.06 14.82 -1.57
CA ASN A 120 -2.63 14.39 -0.30
C ASN A 120 -2.94 12.88 -0.33
N LEU A 121 -3.28 12.33 0.83
CA LEU A 121 -3.67 10.92 0.98
C LEU A 121 -4.68 10.45 -0.07
N ARG A 122 -5.71 11.26 -0.39
CA ARG A 122 -6.72 10.90 -1.38
C ARG A 122 -6.12 10.75 -2.79
N LYS A 123 -5.33 11.72 -3.23
CA LYS A 123 -4.66 11.67 -4.54
C LYS A 123 -3.68 10.48 -4.61
N ASN A 124 -2.96 10.23 -3.52
CA ASN A 124 -2.06 9.07 -3.40
C ASN A 124 -2.83 7.75 -3.58
N MET A 125 -3.97 7.58 -2.88
CA MET A 125 -4.81 6.39 -3.02
C MET A 125 -5.43 6.25 -4.41
N VAL A 126 -5.90 7.35 -5.01
CA VAL A 126 -6.47 7.32 -6.37
C VAL A 126 -5.41 6.94 -7.41
N SER A 127 -4.19 7.46 -7.27
CA SER A 127 -3.05 7.07 -8.10
C SER A 127 -2.74 5.58 -7.97
N PHE A 128 -2.67 5.08 -6.72
CA PHE A 128 -2.43 3.67 -6.45
C PHE A 128 -3.53 2.75 -7.03
N ILE A 129 -4.81 3.13 -6.89
CA ILE A 129 -5.91 2.39 -7.52
C ILE A 129 -5.77 2.37 -9.04
N GLY A 130 -5.32 3.48 -9.64
CA GLY A 130 -5.02 3.55 -11.07
C GLY A 130 -3.94 2.55 -11.49
N GLN A 131 -2.89 2.37 -10.67
CA GLN A 131 -1.83 1.38 -10.92
C GLN A 131 -2.38 -0.04 -10.85
N LEU A 132 -3.16 -0.38 -9.83
CA LEU A 132 -3.80 -1.71 -9.72
C LEU A 132 -4.73 -1.99 -10.90
N LYS A 133 -5.51 -0.99 -11.32
CA LYS A 133 -6.45 -1.11 -12.45
C LYS A 133 -5.75 -1.41 -13.76
N ALA A 134 -4.58 -0.83 -14.00
CA ALA A 134 -3.84 -0.98 -15.25
C ALA A 134 -3.37 -2.42 -15.52
N GLU A 135 -3.34 -3.27 -14.48
CA GLU A 135 -2.92 -4.67 -14.59
C GLU A 135 -4.09 -5.67 -14.71
N LEU A 136 -5.33 -5.22 -14.48
CA LEU A 136 -6.51 -6.09 -14.48
C LEU A 136 -6.80 -6.69 -15.86
N ARG A 137 -7.25 -7.95 -15.87
CA ARG A 137 -7.63 -8.71 -17.08
C ARG A 137 -8.97 -9.41 -16.99
N ASP A 138 -9.71 -9.24 -15.91
CA ASP A 138 -10.94 -9.98 -15.63
C ASP A 138 -12.25 -9.22 -15.96
N GLU A 139 -12.12 -8.10 -16.68
CA GLU A 139 -13.22 -7.22 -17.12
C GLU A 139 -14.09 -6.65 -15.97
N LYS A 140 -13.61 -6.73 -14.72
CA LYS A 140 -14.33 -6.25 -13.54
C LYS A 140 -13.73 -4.97 -12.96
N GLU A 141 -12.96 -4.22 -13.76
CA GLU A 141 -12.33 -2.96 -13.36
C GLU A 141 -13.31 -1.88 -12.85
N LYS A 142 -14.61 -2.01 -13.17
CA LYS A 142 -15.70 -1.17 -12.66
C LYS A 142 -15.63 -0.98 -11.13
N TYR A 143 -15.23 -2.01 -10.39
CA TYR A 143 -15.14 -1.97 -8.93
C TYR A 143 -14.01 -1.05 -8.45
N LEU A 144 -12.84 -1.08 -9.10
CA LEU A 144 -11.74 -0.15 -8.77
C LEU A 144 -12.05 1.28 -9.22
N ILE A 145 -12.72 1.44 -10.38
CA ILE A 145 -13.18 2.76 -10.85
C ILE A 145 -14.14 3.36 -9.82
N GLU A 146 -15.06 2.56 -9.29
CA GLU A 146 -15.98 2.98 -8.25
C GLU A 146 -15.21 3.35 -6.96
N ALA A 147 -14.30 2.51 -6.49
CA ALA A 147 -13.46 2.82 -5.32
C ALA A 147 -12.73 4.17 -5.48
N ALA A 148 -12.09 4.41 -6.64
CA ALA A 148 -11.38 5.64 -6.94
C ALA A 148 -12.30 6.87 -6.94
N LYS A 149 -13.47 6.78 -7.58
CA LYS A 149 -14.48 7.85 -7.59
C LYS A 149 -14.93 8.18 -6.17
N TYR A 150 -15.22 7.15 -5.36
CA TYR A 150 -15.65 7.34 -3.98
C TYR A 150 -14.57 8.06 -3.14
N ILE A 151 -13.32 7.65 -3.26
CA ILE A 151 -12.21 8.27 -2.50
C ILE A 151 -11.92 9.70 -2.99
N TYR A 152 -12.06 9.97 -4.29
CA TYR A 152 -11.74 11.27 -4.86
C TYR A 152 -12.79 12.33 -4.51
N TYR A 153 -14.06 12.04 -4.75
CA TYR A 153 -15.13 13.03 -4.68
C TYR A 153 -15.64 13.30 -3.26
N HIS A 154 -15.39 12.39 -2.33
CA HIS A 154 -15.84 12.53 -0.95
C HIS A 154 -14.64 12.76 -0.02
N ASN A 155 -14.82 13.59 1.01
CA ASN A 155 -13.79 13.83 2.02
C ASN A 155 -13.81 12.72 3.09
N TYR A 156 -13.66 11.47 2.64
CA TYR A 156 -13.78 10.31 3.52
C TYR A 156 -12.59 10.17 4.46
N SER A 157 -12.88 9.72 5.68
CA SER A 157 -11.91 9.16 6.59
C SER A 157 -11.37 7.82 6.07
N LEU A 158 -10.18 7.41 6.51
CA LEU A 158 -9.63 6.08 6.20
C LEU A 158 -10.61 4.94 6.55
N ARG A 159 -11.38 5.09 7.63
CA ARG A 159 -12.41 4.10 8.02
C ARG A 159 -13.48 3.93 6.95
N GLU A 160 -13.97 5.03 6.38
CA GLU A 160 -14.98 5.00 5.33
C GLU A 160 -14.41 4.42 4.02
N MET A 161 -13.15 4.73 3.69
CA MET A 161 -12.46 4.12 2.55
C MET A 161 -12.34 2.59 2.71
N ILE A 162 -11.93 2.11 3.90
CA ILE A 162 -11.85 0.66 4.21
C ILE A 162 -13.23 0.01 4.06
N ASN A 163 -14.26 0.60 4.66
CA ASN A 163 -15.62 0.08 4.57
C ASN A 163 -16.10 -0.03 3.12
N LYS A 164 -15.78 0.97 2.28
CA LYS A 164 -16.14 0.96 0.86
C LYS A 164 -15.40 -0.13 0.10
N ALA A 165 -14.08 -0.28 0.29
CA ALA A 165 -13.30 -1.35 -0.34
C ALA A 165 -13.84 -2.75 0.06
N GLY A 166 -14.09 -2.97 1.35
CA GLY A 166 -14.67 -4.22 1.84
C GLY A 166 -16.08 -4.50 1.32
N MET A 167 -16.91 -3.46 1.13
CA MET A 167 -18.23 -3.60 0.52
C MET A 167 -18.14 -3.99 -0.95
N LEU A 168 -17.28 -3.34 -1.74
CA LEU A 168 -17.05 -3.67 -3.15
C LEU A 168 -16.54 -5.10 -3.31
N LYS A 169 -15.64 -5.55 -2.43
CA LYS A 169 -15.15 -6.93 -2.39
C LYS A 169 -16.28 -7.95 -2.16
N ARG A 170 -17.19 -7.67 -1.22
CA ARG A 170 -18.37 -8.51 -0.96
C ARG A 170 -19.34 -8.53 -2.15
N GLN A 171 -19.56 -7.38 -2.80
CA GLN A 171 -20.41 -7.30 -3.99
C GLN A 171 -19.84 -8.12 -5.15
N LEU A 172 -18.55 -7.99 -5.42
CA LEU A 172 -17.84 -8.80 -6.40
C LEU A 172 -17.97 -10.30 -6.10
N TYR A 173 -17.76 -10.70 -4.84
CA TYR A 173 -17.90 -12.09 -4.43
C TYR A 173 -19.31 -12.63 -4.70
N MET A 174 -20.36 -11.85 -4.37
CA MET A 174 -21.75 -12.21 -4.65
C MET A 174 -22.05 -12.27 -6.16
N GLU A 175 -21.50 -11.37 -6.98
CA GLU A 175 -21.64 -11.42 -8.44
C GLU A 175 -20.99 -12.68 -9.01
N MET A 176 -19.85 -13.11 -8.46
CA MET A 176 -19.11 -14.27 -8.95
C MET A 176 -19.67 -15.63 -8.52
N HIS A 177 -20.37 -15.70 -7.37
CA HIS A 177 -20.81 -16.97 -6.76
C HIS A 177 -22.32 -17.01 -6.46
N GLY A 178 -23.04 -15.94 -6.78
CA GLY A 178 -24.48 -15.81 -6.54
C GLY A 178 -25.35 -16.54 -7.57
N ASP A 179 -24.83 -16.77 -8.78
CA ASP A 179 -25.52 -17.51 -9.85
C ASP A 179 -25.55 -19.04 -9.62
N ASP A 180 -24.60 -19.58 -8.83
CA ASP A 180 -24.52 -21.02 -8.54
C ASP A 180 -25.62 -21.53 -7.60
N ARG A 181 -26.46 -20.65 -7.04
CA ARG A 181 -27.59 -21.01 -6.16
C ARG A 181 -28.94 -21.04 -6.87
N ALA A 182 -28.98 -20.79 -8.18
CA ALA A 182 -30.18 -20.79 -9.00
C ALA A 182 -30.22 -21.89 -10.07
N SER A 183 -29.28 -22.84 -10.04
CA SER A 183 -29.21 -24.01 -10.95
C SER A 183 -29.52 -25.31 -10.24
#